data_AF-A0A409V728-F1
#
_entry.id   AF-A0A409V728-F1
#
_cell.length_a   1.000
_cell.length_b   1.000
_cell.length_c   1.000
_cell.angle_alpha   90.00
_cell.angle_beta   90.00
_cell.angle_gamma   90.00
#
_symmetry.space_group_name_H-M   'P 1'
#
loop_
_entity.id
_entity.type
_entity.pdbx_description
1 polymer ?
#
loop_
_entity_poly.entity_id
_entity_poly.type
_entity_poly.pdbx_seq_one_letter_code
_entity_poly.pdbx_strand_id
1 'polypeptide(L)'
;GKSEHITISGHDGGTGASSWTGIKNAGLPWELGISETHQTLVMSDLRSRVVLQADGQIRTGKDVVIAAMLGADEMGFSTAPLIAMGCTMMRKCHLNTCPVGVATQDPELRKKFAGKPEYVVNYLFLIAEDVRSILAKMGFRRLQDLIGKTDRLKFAPDPENHKAKLLDFSKILKNALDMRPGINIKGGSIPQLFELEKRLDYKVYAQAKDVIEGLKKNVEIEMNITNEDRTFGSTLSYYISKKTVEAGLPDKSIVLKMQGSGGQSFCAFLAKGVYVELEGDANDYVGK
;
A
#
# COMPACT_ATOMS: atom_id res chain seq x y z
N GLY A 1 -14.76 -1.29 -1.74
CA GLY A 1 -13.54 -1.02 -2.54
C GLY A 1 -12.93 -2.33 -2.98
N LYS A 2 -12.31 -2.37 -4.18
CA LYS A 2 -11.65 -3.57 -4.74
C LYS A 2 -10.14 -3.58 -4.41
N SER A 3 -9.76 -3.29 -3.16
CA SER A 3 -8.34 -3.26 -2.78
C SER A 3 -7.74 -4.66 -2.88
N GLU A 4 -6.50 -4.75 -3.35
CA GLU A 4 -5.71 -5.99 -3.40
C GLU A 4 -4.73 -6.09 -2.23
N HIS A 5 -4.45 -4.97 -1.57
CA HIS A 5 -3.52 -4.87 -0.46
C HIS A 5 -4.10 -3.98 0.64
N ILE A 6 -3.89 -4.35 1.90
CA ILE A 6 -4.22 -3.53 3.06
C ILE A 6 -3.01 -3.52 3.98
N THR A 7 -2.51 -2.32 4.28
CA THR A 7 -1.44 -2.12 5.27
C THR A 7 -2.03 -1.68 6.59
N ILE A 8 -1.67 -2.37 7.67
CA ILE A 8 -1.95 -1.99 9.04
C ILE A 8 -0.68 -1.43 9.67
N SER A 9 -0.69 -0.13 9.95
CA SER A 9 0.43 0.58 10.57
C SER A 9 0.20 0.81 12.05
N GLY A 10 1.15 0.36 12.88
CA GLY A 10 1.14 0.55 14.31
C GLY A 10 1.41 2.00 14.74
N HIS A 11 0.96 2.34 15.95
CA HIS A 11 1.17 3.66 16.56
C HIS A 11 2.66 4.04 16.75
N ASP A 12 3.54 3.06 16.66
CA ASP A 12 4.98 3.16 16.88
C ASP A 12 5.77 3.50 15.61
N GLY A 13 5.09 3.73 14.48
CA GLY A 13 5.68 4.20 13.23
C GLY A 13 6.61 5.41 13.37
N GLY A 14 7.62 5.47 12.50
CA GLY A 14 8.54 6.61 12.42
C GLY A 14 7.91 7.79 11.66
N THR A 15 8.38 9.01 11.94
CA THR A 15 7.99 10.21 11.19
C THR A 15 9.14 11.21 11.10
N GLY A 16 9.25 11.92 9.97
CA GLY A 16 10.18 13.03 9.80
C GLY A 16 9.74 14.28 10.56
N ALA A 17 8.43 14.52 10.65
CA ALA A 17 7.82 15.65 11.35
C ALA A 17 6.37 15.31 11.74
N SER A 18 6.01 15.48 13.00
CA SER A 18 4.64 15.35 13.49
C SER A 18 4.50 16.08 14.83
N SER A 19 3.27 16.39 15.22
CA SER A 19 3.01 16.91 16.55
C SER A 19 3.36 15.85 17.60
N TRP A 20 3.88 16.31 18.74
CA TRP A 20 4.20 15.40 19.85
C TRP A 20 2.96 14.66 20.36
N THR A 21 1.81 15.36 20.39
CA THR A 21 0.52 14.77 20.77
C THR A 21 0.10 13.66 19.80
N GLY A 22 0.29 13.85 18.50
CA GLY A 22 0.04 12.81 17.50
C GLY A 22 0.93 11.58 17.73
N ILE A 23 2.23 11.79 17.96
CA ILE A 23 3.18 10.68 18.20
C ILE A 23 2.86 9.90 19.48
N LYS A 24 2.36 10.56 20.53
CA LYS A 24 2.16 9.93 21.85
C LYS A 24 0.77 9.40 22.10
N ASN A 25 -0.26 9.97 21.46
CA ASN A 25 -1.64 9.77 21.85
C ASN A 25 -2.56 9.30 20.71
N ALA A 26 -2.05 9.14 19.49
CA ALA A 26 -2.84 8.65 18.36
C ALA A 26 -2.31 7.29 17.86
N GLY A 27 -3.24 6.38 17.55
CA GLY A 27 -2.96 5.05 17.04
C GLY A 27 -3.00 3.95 18.12
N LEU A 28 -3.00 2.70 17.66
CA LEU A 28 -2.96 1.49 18.48
C LEU A 28 -1.80 0.57 18.03
N PRO A 29 -1.39 -0.41 18.85
CA PRO A 29 -0.45 -1.45 18.45
C PRO A 29 -0.91 -2.19 17.18
N TRP A 30 0.02 -2.48 16.28
CA TRP A 30 -0.31 -3.15 15.01
C TRP A 30 -0.85 -4.56 15.26
N GLU A 31 -0.50 -5.21 16.37
CA GLU A 31 -0.99 -6.53 16.76
C GLU A 31 -2.52 -6.57 16.88
N LEU A 32 -3.13 -5.49 17.38
CA LEU A 32 -4.58 -5.35 17.47
C LEU A 32 -5.18 -5.22 16.07
N GLY A 33 -4.69 -4.27 15.28
CA GLY A 33 -5.25 -3.99 13.96
C GLY A 33 -5.09 -5.14 12.97
N ILE A 34 -3.94 -5.82 12.97
CA ILE A 34 -3.66 -6.90 12.03
C ILE A 34 -4.51 -8.13 12.34
N SER A 35 -4.65 -8.49 13.63
CA SER A 35 -5.47 -9.62 14.06
C SER A 35 -6.94 -9.37 13.79
N GLU A 36 -7.46 -8.18 14.13
CA GLU A 36 -8.85 -7.79 13.86
C GLU A 36 -9.16 -7.79 12.35
N THR A 37 -8.26 -7.23 11.54
CA THR A 37 -8.41 -7.21 10.08
C THR A 37 -8.40 -8.61 9.50
N HIS A 38 -7.45 -9.47 9.92
CA HIS A 38 -7.38 -10.86 9.49
C HIS A 38 -8.67 -11.62 9.86
N GLN A 39 -9.10 -11.55 11.13
CA GLN A 39 -10.31 -12.20 11.62
C GLN A 39 -11.56 -11.73 10.86
N THR A 40 -11.71 -10.42 10.65
CA THR A 40 -12.88 -9.84 9.95
C THR A 40 -12.93 -10.26 8.48
N LEU A 41 -11.80 -10.26 7.79
CA LEU A 41 -11.72 -10.70 6.40
C LEU A 41 -11.97 -12.20 6.24
N VAL A 42 -11.54 -13.03 7.19
CA VAL A 42 -11.84 -14.46 7.19
C VAL A 42 -13.34 -14.68 7.43
N MET A 43 -13.91 -14.01 8.43
CA MET A 43 -15.35 -14.07 8.71
C MET A 43 -16.21 -13.67 7.51
N SER A 44 -15.72 -12.75 6.68
CA SER A 44 -16.43 -12.27 5.49
C SER A 44 -16.12 -13.06 4.21
N ASP A 45 -15.24 -14.07 4.26
CA ASP A 45 -14.72 -14.78 3.07
C ASP A 45 -14.10 -13.85 2.01
N LEU A 46 -13.33 -12.87 2.50
CA LEU A 46 -12.60 -11.90 1.68
C LEU A 46 -11.09 -12.00 1.84
N ARG A 47 -10.58 -12.76 2.82
CA ARG A 47 -9.14 -12.83 3.17
C ARG A 47 -8.25 -13.29 2.01
N SER A 48 -8.75 -14.18 1.15
CA SER A 48 -8.01 -14.71 -0.01
C SER A 48 -7.76 -13.68 -1.11
N ARG A 49 -8.52 -12.58 -1.15
CA ARG A 49 -8.46 -11.55 -2.19
C ARG A 49 -7.51 -10.41 -1.86
N VAL A 50 -7.02 -10.35 -0.63
CA VAL A 50 -6.27 -9.21 -0.10
C VAL A 50 -4.99 -9.70 0.56
N VAL A 51 -3.87 -9.10 0.20
CA VAL A 51 -2.59 -9.22 0.90
C VAL A 51 -2.62 -8.28 2.11
N LEU A 52 -2.38 -8.82 3.30
CA LEU A 52 -2.28 -8.02 4.52
C LEU A 52 -0.82 -7.72 4.84
N GLN A 53 -0.48 -6.45 4.98
CA GLN A 53 0.84 -6.02 5.45
C GLN A 53 0.74 -5.44 6.86
N ALA A 54 1.71 -5.74 7.72
CA ALA A 54 1.91 -5.05 8.98
C ALA A 54 3.18 -4.19 8.94
N ASP A 55 3.13 -2.98 9.50
CA ASP A 55 4.32 -2.21 9.86
C ASP A 55 4.13 -1.50 11.21
N GLY A 56 5.22 -0.96 11.75
CA GLY A 56 5.26 -0.43 13.12
C GLY A 56 6.39 -1.08 13.91
N GLN A 57 7.56 -0.43 13.90
CA GLN A 57 8.80 -0.89 14.56
C GLN A 57 9.12 -2.39 14.48
N ILE A 58 8.75 -3.05 13.38
CA ILE A 58 9.21 -4.40 13.07
C ILE A 58 10.72 -4.32 12.81
N ARG A 59 11.51 -4.99 13.65
CA ARG A 59 12.98 -4.86 13.66
C ARG A 59 13.71 -6.20 13.73
N THR A 60 13.01 -7.27 14.09
CA THR A 60 13.61 -8.59 14.33
C THR A 60 12.88 -9.70 13.57
N GLY A 61 13.51 -10.86 13.42
CA GLY A 61 12.83 -12.03 12.84
C GLY A 61 11.68 -12.53 13.72
N LYS A 62 11.75 -12.32 15.04
CA LYS A 62 10.65 -12.60 15.96
C LYS A 62 9.43 -11.73 15.66
N ASP A 63 9.60 -10.43 15.46
CA ASP A 63 8.50 -9.51 15.14
C ASP A 63 7.80 -9.96 13.84
N VAL A 64 8.60 -10.32 12.83
CA VAL A 64 8.12 -10.86 11.55
C VAL A 64 7.27 -12.12 11.75
N VAL A 65 7.77 -13.08 12.52
CA VAL A 65 7.07 -14.35 12.74
C VAL A 65 5.79 -14.16 13.55
N ILE A 66 5.79 -13.25 14.53
CA ILE A 66 4.58 -12.87 15.28
C ILE A 66 3.56 -12.21 14.34
N ALA A 67 3.98 -11.25 13.51
CA ALA A 67 3.10 -10.60 12.54
C ALA A 67 2.44 -11.61 11.60
N ALA A 68 3.21 -12.57 11.08
CA ALA A 68 2.68 -13.65 10.26
C ALA A 68 1.63 -14.48 11.01
N MET A 69 1.93 -14.94 12.23
CA MET A 69 0.98 -15.73 13.04
C MET A 69 -0.30 -14.97 13.40
N LEU A 70 -0.23 -13.64 13.53
CA LEU A 70 -1.41 -12.78 13.71
C LEU A 70 -2.18 -12.49 12.41
N GLY A 71 -1.65 -12.88 11.26
CA GLY A 71 -2.37 -12.88 9.98
C GLY A 71 -1.77 -12.00 8.88
N ALA A 72 -0.60 -11.40 9.06
CA ALA A 72 0.11 -10.66 8.01
C ALA A 72 0.71 -11.61 6.95
N ASP A 73 0.59 -11.22 5.68
CA ASP A 73 1.31 -11.81 4.55
C ASP A 73 2.66 -11.11 4.30
N GLU A 74 2.74 -9.81 4.59
CA GLU A 74 3.91 -8.96 4.34
C GLU A 74 4.27 -8.08 5.55
N MET A 75 5.55 -7.69 5.64
CA MET A 75 6.06 -6.87 6.74
C MET A 75 6.80 -5.65 6.18
N GLY A 76 6.36 -4.46 6.58
CA GLY A 76 6.99 -3.20 6.22
C GLY A 76 8.11 -2.82 7.21
N PHE A 77 9.25 -2.40 6.66
CA PHE A 77 10.40 -1.92 7.44
C PHE A 77 10.75 -0.48 7.05
N SER A 78 11.01 0.37 8.04
CA SER A 78 11.39 1.76 7.79
C SER A 78 12.55 2.21 8.68
N THR A 79 12.32 2.34 10.00
CA THR A 79 13.36 2.87 10.92
C THR A 79 14.61 2.02 10.98
N ALA A 80 14.49 0.69 11.01
CA ALA A 80 15.68 -0.18 11.06
C ALA A 80 16.54 -0.10 9.78
N PRO A 81 15.98 -0.16 8.56
CA PRO A 81 16.73 0.17 7.35
C PRO A 81 17.39 1.57 7.37
N LEU A 82 16.70 2.59 7.89
CA LEU A 82 17.29 3.93 8.06
C LEU A 82 18.50 3.91 9.01
N ILE A 83 18.45 3.13 10.09
CA ILE A 83 19.57 2.94 11.02
C ILE A 83 20.71 2.19 10.31
N ALA A 84 20.42 1.14 9.54
CA ALA A 84 21.41 0.42 8.74
C ALA A 84 22.12 1.34 7.74
N MET A 85 21.43 2.38 7.24
CA MET A 85 22.01 3.41 6.37
C MET A 85 22.73 4.55 7.13
N GLY A 86 22.76 4.52 8.46
CA GLY A 86 23.54 5.46 9.28
C GLY A 86 22.72 6.42 10.16
N CYS A 87 21.39 6.28 10.24
CA CYS A 87 20.60 7.08 11.18
C CYS A 87 21.04 6.81 12.63
N THR A 88 21.45 7.87 13.34
CA THR A 88 21.91 7.80 14.73
C THR A 88 20.79 8.10 15.75
N MET A 89 19.53 8.10 15.31
CA MET A 89 18.35 8.35 16.16
C MET A 89 18.37 9.69 16.90
N MET A 90 18.95 10.75 16.30
CA MET A 90 19.02 12.10 16.88
C MET A 90 17.65 12.80 17.04
N ARG A 91 16.62 12.36 16.30
CA ARG A 91 15.25 12.91 16.34
C ARG A 91 15.12 14.40 15.99
N LYS A 92 15.99 14.90 15.12
CA LYS A 92 15.95 16.27 14.55
C LYS A 92 15.59 16.30 13.06
N CYS A 93 14.88 15.27 12.58
CA CYS A 93 14.55 15.11 11.16
C CYS A 93 13.78 16.33 10.60
N HIS A 94 12.89 16.92 11.39
CA HIS A 94 12.08 18.08 11.03
C HIS A 94 12.87 19.40 10.95
N LEU A 95 14.12 19.44 11.44
CA LEU A 95 14.93 20.67 11.50
C LEU A 95 15.89 20.81 10.31
N ASN A 96 15.86 19.89 9.35
CA ASN A 96 16.79 19.88 8.21
C ASN A 96 18.28 19.80 8.60
N THR A 97 18.61 19.41 9.83
CA THR A 97 19.98 19.45 10.41
C THR A 97 20.55 18.06 10.69
N CYS A 98 20.17 17.06 9.91
CA CYS A 98 20.65 15.68 10.10
C CYS A 98 22.18 15.60 9.95
N PRO A 99 22.92 15.17 11.00
CA PRO A 99 24.38 15.22 10.99
C PRO A 99 25.02 14.17 10.06
N VAL A 100 24.24 13.18 9.63
CA VAL A 100 24.66 12.02 8.83
C VAL A 100 24.02 12.01 7.44
N GLY A 101 23.41 13.11 7.01
CA GLY A 101 22.88 13.27 5.65
C GLY A 101 21.64 12.42 5.31
N VAL A 102 20.97 11.80 6.30
CA VAL A 102 19.79 10.94 6.07
C VAL A 102 18.51 11.77 5.85
N ALA A 103 18.15 12.63 6.81
CA ALA A 103 16.90 13.40 6.79
C ALA A 103 17.20 14.91 6.69
N THR A 104 17.76 15.33 5.55
CA THR A 104 18.10 16.72 5.25
C THR A 104 18.18 16.96 3.73
N GLN A 105 17.79 18.17 3.31
CA GLN A 105 17.94 18.70 1.96
C GLN A 105 19.15 19.63 1.84
N ASP A 106 19.83 19.96 2.94
CA ASP A 106 21.05 20.78 2.93
C ASP A 106 22.17 20.07 2.15
N PRO A 107 22.74 20.70 1.10
CA PRO A 107 23.77 20.06 0.27
C PRO A 107 25.05 19.67 1.04
N GLU A 108 25.48 20.46 2.02
CA GLU A 108 26.68 20.18 2.82
C GLU A 108 26.46 19.04 3.81
N LEU A 109 25.25 18.93 4.38
CA LEU A 109 24.89 17.80 5.24
C LEU A 109 24.64 16.52 4.43
N ARG A 110 24.06 16.61 3.23
CA ARG A 110 23.86 15.46 2.33
C ARG A 110 25.17 14.81 1.92
N LYS A 111 26.25 15.57 1.74
CA LYS A 111 27.61 15.03 1.50
C LYS A 111 28.10 14.09 2.61
N LYS A 112 27.52 14.17 3.82
CA LYS A 112 27.87 13.31 4.95
C LYS A 112 27.17 11.95 4.92
N PHE A 113 26.25 11.71 3.99
CA PHE A 113 25.57 10.42 3.85
C PHE A 113 26.56 9.35 3.38
N ALA A 114 26.78 8.35 4.23
CA ALA A 114 27.69 7.23 3.98
C ALA A 114 26.94 5.89 3.83
N GLY A 115 25.61 5.89 3.83
CA GLY A 115 24.80 4.70 3.64
C GLY A 115 24.97 4.13 2.23
N LYS A 116 24.95 2.80 2.13
CA LYS A 116 25.05 2.10 0.85
C LYS A 116 23.92 1.07 0.72
N PRO A 117 23.46 0.76 -0.51
CA PRO A 117 22.43 -0.25 -0.74
C PRO A 117 22.76 -1.59 -0.08
N GLU A 118 24.04 -2.00 -0.08
CA GLU A 118 24.53 -3.24 0.51
C GLU A 118 24.22 -3.34 2.01
N TYR A 119 24.17 -2.22 2.73
CA TYR A 119 23.87 -2.24 4.16
C TYR A 119 22.41 -2.64 4.42
N VAL A 120 21.48 -2.16 3.59
CA VAL A 120 20.06 -2.52 3.67
C VAL A 120 19.86 -3.97 3.19
N VAL A 121 20.54 -4.37 2.12
CA VAL A 121 20.53 -5.75 1.63
C VAL A 121 20.99 -6.72 2.73
N ASN A 122 22.14 -6.44 3.35
CA ASN A 122 22.68 -7.25 4.44
C ASN A 122 21.73 -7.30 5.65
N TYR A 123 21.16 -6.15 6.03
CA TYR A 123 20.15 -6.10 7.10
C TYR A 123 18.96 -7.03 6.81
N LEU A 124 18.39 -6.96 5.61
CA LEU A 124 17.25 -7.81 5.23
C LEU A 124 17.61 -9.29 5.16
N PHE A 125 18.83 -9.64 4.71
CA PHE A 125 19.32 -11.02 4.76
C PHE A 125 19.45 -11.54 6.19
N LEU A 126 19.95 -10.72 7.13
CA LEU A 126 20.04 -11.10 8.54
C LEU A 126 18.65 -11.32 9.16
N ILE A 127 17.68 -10.46 8.84
CA ILE A 127 16.28 -10.65 9.26
C ILE A 127 15.72 -11.95 8.68
N ALA A 128 15.92 -12.20 7.39
CA ALA A 128 15.45 -13.42 6.75
C ALA A 128 16.07 -14.68 7.37
N GLU A 129 17.36 -14.64 7.74
CA GLU A 129 18.02 -15.77 8.39
C GLU A 129 17.50 -16.02 9.82
N ASP A 130 17.24 -14.96 10.57
CA ASP A 130 16.60 -15.05 11.90
C ASP A 130 15.19 -15.66 11.79
N VAL A 131 14.39 -15.22 10.81
CA VAL A 131 13.08 -15.80 10.49
C VAL A 131 13.22 -17.29 10.18
N ARG A 132 14.13 -17.68 9.27
CA ARG A 132 14.37 -19.10 8.92
C ARG A 132 14.76 -19.93 10.13
N SER A 133 15.58 -19.37 11.02
CA SER A 133 16.00 -20.02 12.26
C SER A 133 14.83 -20.26 13.20
N ILE A 134 13.92 -19.29 13.34
CA ILE A 134 12.69 -19.43 14.13
C ILE A 134 11.75 -20.45 13.50
N LEU A 135 11.53 -20.39 12.18
CA LEU A 135 10.71 -21.35 11.45
C LEU A 135 11.20 -22.79 11.66
N ALA A 136 12.51 -23.01 11.53
CA ALA A 136 13.13 -24.32 11.73
C ALA A 136 12.90 -24.84 13.16
N LYS A 137 13.07 -23.99 14.19
CA LYS A 137 12.80 -24.35 15.59
C LYS A 137 11.33 -24.71 15.83
N MET A 138 10.40 -24.11 15.07
CA MET A 138 8.97 -24.38 15.16
C MET A 138 8.52 -25.53 14.24
N GLY A 139 9.40 -26.09 13.41
CA GLY A 139 9.09 -27.19 12.49
C GLY A 139 8.42 -26.75 11.17
N PHE A 140 8.54 -25.49 10.78
CA PHE A 140 7.97 -24.95 9.54
C PHE A 140 9.03 -24.73 8.45
N ARG A 141 8.65 -24.95 7.19
CA ARG A 141 9.52 -24.74 6.03
C ARG A 141 9.25 -23.41 5.30
N ARG A 142 8.02 -22.90 5.37
CA ARG A 142 7.61 -21.66 4.70
C ARG A 142 6.88 -20.75 5.69
N LEU A 143 7.15 -19.45 5.58
CA LEU A 143 6.45 -18.44 6.39
C LEU A 143 4.95 -18.44 6.14
N GLN A 144 4.53 -18.67 4.89
CA GLN A 144 3.13 -18.80 4.50
C GLN A 144 2.37 -19.84 5.34
N ASP A 145 3.06 -20.90 5.78
CA ASP A 145 2.46 -21.97 6.58
C ASP A 145 2.17 -21.52 8.01
N LEU A 146 2.75 -20.40 8.48
CA LEU A 146 2.47 -19.82 9.79
C LEU A 146 1.37 -18.75 9.77
N ILE A 147 0.97 -18.28 8.60
CA ILE A 147 0.04 -17.16 8.51
C ILE A 147 -1.28 -17.50 9.20
N GLY A 148 -1.67 -16.69 10.18
CA GLY A 148 -2.89 -16.88 10.98
C GLY A 148 -2.84 -18.03 12.01
N LYS A 149 -1.69 -18.69 12.22
CA LYS A 149 -1.52 -19.76 13.22
C LYS A 149 -1.34 -19.22 14.63
N THR A 150 -2.39 -18.58 15.16
CA THR A 150 -2.38 -18.01 16.51
C THR A 150 -2.28 -19.07 17.61
N ASP A 151 -2.57 -20.34 17.32
CA ASP A 151 -2.37 -21.50 18.21
C ASP A 151 -0.91 -21.73 18.61
N ARG A 152 0.04 -21.10 17.90
CA ARG A 152 1.48 -21.16 18.17
C ARG A 152 1.98 -20.01 19.04
N LEU A 153 1.10 -19.09 19.38
CA LEU A 153 1.37 -18.00 20.31
C LEU A 153 0.76 -18.31 21.67
N LYS A 154 1.51 -18.01 22.72
CA LYS A 154 1.02 -18.07 24.10
C LYS A 154 1.57 -16.90 24.89
N PHE A 155 0.80 -16.49 25.89
CA PHE A 155 1.28 -15.53 26.87
C PHE A 155 2.41 -16.12 27.71
N ALA A 156 3.34 -15.27 28.14
CA ALA A 156 4.39 -15.68 29.07
C ALA A 156 3.74 -15.98 30.44
N PRO A 157 3.95 -17.19 31.02
CA PRO A 157 3.17 -17.65 32.18
C PRO A 157 3.35 -16.79 33.44
N ASP A 158 4.42 -16.00 33.54
CA ASP A 158 4.67 -15.10 34.67
C ASP A 158 5.39 -13.84 34.19
N PRO A 159 4.67 -12.77 33.80
CA PRO A 159 5.33 -11.53 33.43
C PRO A 159 5.96 -10.89 34.68
N GLU A 160 7.20 -10.39 34.53
CA GLU A 160 7.90 -9.66 35.60
C GLU A 160 7.10 -8.44 36.09
N ASN A 161 6.35 -7.80 35.18
CA ASN A 161 5.50 -6.67 35.50
C ASN A 161 4.11 -7.13 35.96
N HIS A 162 3.75 -6.83 37.21
CA HIS A 162 2.42 -7.15 37.78
C HIS A 162 1.25 -6.61 36.94
N LYS A 163 1.38 -5.45 36.28
CA LYS A 163 0.32 -4.88 35.44
C LYS A 163 0.08 -5.69 34.17
N ALA A 164 1.11 -6.36 33.66
CA ALA A 164 0.98 -7.20 32.46
C ALA A 164 0.11 -8.44 32.74
N LYS A 165 -0.01 -8.87 34.01
CA LYS A 165 -0.95 -9.95 34.42
C LYS A 165 -2.42 -9.57 34.23
N LEU A 166 -2.72 -8.27 34.08
CA LEU A 166 -4.09 -7.77 33.89
C LEU A 166 -4.51 -7.73 32.41
N LEU A 167 -3.60 -8.02 31.48
CA LEU A 167 -3.89 -8.00 30.05
C LEU A 167 -4.54 -9.31 29.61
N ASP A 168 -5.61 -9.20 28.82
CA ASP A 168 -6.26 -10.33 28.17
C ASP A 168 -5.92 -10.33 26.67
N PHE A 169 -5.20 -11.37 26.25
CA PHE A 169 -4.80 -11.58 24.85
C PHE A 169 -5.72 -12.53 24.10
N SER A 170 -6.79 -13.06 24.73
CA SER A 170 -7.68 -14.07 24.16
C SER A 170 -8.26 -13.66 22.80
N LYS A 171 -8.60 -12.38 22.64
CA LYS A 171 -9.16 -11.83 21.40
C LYS A 171 -8.13 -11.75 20.27
N ILE A 172 -6.91 -11.30 20.57
CA ILE A 172 -5.82 -11.22 19.58
C ILE A 172 -5.41 -12.63 19.13
N LEU A 173 -5.38 -13.59 20.06
CA LEU A 173 -4.98 -14.96 19.80
C LEU A 173 -6.13 -15.84 19.29
N LYS A 174 -7.33 -15.29 19.10
CA LYS A 174 -8.46 -16.06 18.56
C LYS A 174 -8.15 -16.48 17.12
N ASN A 175 -8.13 -17.79 16.89
CA ASN A 175 -7.91 -18.33 15.55
C ASN A 175 -9.12 -18.01 14.67
N ALA A 176 -8.87 -17.36 13.54
CA ALA A 176 -9.92 -16.94 12.61
C ALA A 176 -10.65 -18.13 11.96
N LEU A 177 -9.97 -19.26 11.78
CA LEU A 177 -10.57 -20.48 11.21
C LEU A 177 -11.49 -21.21 12.20
N ASP A 178 -11.36 -20.98 13.50
CA ASP A 178 -12.39 -21.42 14.46
C ASP A 178 -13.69 -20.63 14.26
N MET A 179 -13.57 -19.38 13.81
CA MET A 179 -14.72 -18.49 13.61
C MET A 179 -15.42 -18.80 12.29
N ARG A 180 -14.65 -19.08 11.23
CA ARG A 180 -15.16 -19.56 9.94
C ARG A 180 -14.26 -20.65 9.34
N PRO A 181 -14.58 -21.94 9.58
CA PRO A 181 -13.80 -23.05 9.06
C PRO A 181 -13.79 -23.13 7.53
N GLY A 182 -12.72 -23.68 6.94
CA GLY A 182 -12.63 -23.98 5.51
C GLY A 182 -12.33 -22.79 4.59
N ILE A 183 -12.14 -21.59 5.15
CA ILE A 183 -11.80 -20.40 4.37
C ILE A 183 -10.33 -20.39 3.96
N ASN A 184 -10.08 -19.98 2.71
CA ASN A 184 -8.73 -19.77 2.23
C ASN A 184 -8.17 -18.44 2.79
N ILE A 185 -7.12 -18.55 3.60
CA ILE A 185 -6.48 -17.40 4.26
C ILE A 185 -5.20 -16.93 3.59
N LYS A 186 -4.81 -17.52 2.46
CA LYS A 186 -3.64 -17.09 1.69
C LYS A 186 -3.97 -15.80 0.95
N GLY A 187 -3.38 -14.68 1.37
CA GLY A 187 -3.61 -13.38 0.75
C GLY A 187 -3.23 -13.35 -0.72
N GLY A 188 -4.02 -12.63 -1.52
CA GLY A 188 -3.81 -12.50 -2.97
C GLY A 188 -3.92 -13.79 -3.78
N SER A 189 -4.41 -14.88 -3.19
CA SER A 189 -4.59 -16.15 -3.92
C SER A 189 -5.78 -16.14 -4.89
N ILE A 190 -6.73 -15.22 -4.68
CA ILE A 190 -7.83 -14.97 -5.61
C ILE A 190 -7.71 -13.52 -6.12
N PRO A 191 -7.64 -13.30 -7.44
CA PRO A 191 -7.53 -11.94 -7.98
C PRO A 191 -8.82 -11.14 -7.78
N GLN A 192 -8.68 -9.82 -7.67
CA GLN A 192 -9.81 -8.91 -7.75
C GLN A 192 -10.26 -8.75 -9.21
N LEU A 193 -11.57 -8.73 -9.45
CA LEU A 193 -12.13 -8.51 -10.78
C LEU A 193 -12.51 -7.04 -10.92
N PHE A 194 -11.74 -6.27 -11.69
CA PHE A 194 -11.97 -4.82 -11.84
C PHE A 194 -12.91 -4.44 -12.98
N GLU A 195 -13.05 -5.30 -14.00
CA GLU A 195 -13.87 -5.09 -15.20
C GLU A 195 -13.54 -3.78 -15.93
N LEU A 196 -12.25 -3.44 -15.99
CA LEU A 196 -11.78 -2.19 -16.61
C LEU A 196 -12.15 -2.14 -18.09
N GLU A 197 -12.10 -3.28 -18.76
CA GLU A 197 -12.41 -3.48 -20.18
C GLU A 197 -13.84 -3.10 -20.56
N LYS A 198 -14.77 -3.05 -19.60
CA LYS A 198 -16.17 -2.69 -19.83
C LYS A 198 -16.40 -1.16 -19.84
N ARG A 199 -15.41 -0.37 -19.44
CA ARG A 199 -15.53 1.09 -19.32
C ARG A 199 -15.61 1.77 -20.68
N LEU A 200 -16.37 2.88 -20.74
CA LEU A 200 -16.48 3.75 -21.92
C LEU A 200 -15.12 4.17 -22.48
N ASP A 201 -14.16 4.41 -21.58
CA ASP A 201 -12.77 4.76 -21.87
C ASP A 201 -12.07 3.85 -22.89
N TYR A 202 -12.34 2.54 -22.88
CA TYR A 202 -11.72 1.62 -23.84
C TYR A 202 -12.22 1.84 -25.27
N LYS A 203 -13.46 2.32 -25.44
CA LYS A 203 -13.99 2.70 -26.76
C LYS A 203 -13.32 3.96 -27.28
N VAL A 204 -13.05 4.92 -26.39
CA VAL A 204 -12.29 6.14 -26.73
C VAL A 204 -10.86 5.80 -27.10
N TYR A 205 -10.19 4.98 -26.28
CA TYR A 205 -8.83 4.51 -26.55
C TYR A 205 -8.72 3.82 -27.91
N ALA A 206 -9.66 2.92 -28.24
CA ALA A 206 -9.64 2.21 -29.52
C ALA A 206 -9.69 3.17 -30.73
N GLN A 207 -10.46 4.26 -30.64
CA GLN A 207 -10.56 5.26 -31.70
C GLN A 207 -9.35 6.21 -31.73
N ALA A 208 -8.76 6.52 -30.57
CA ALA A 208 -7.61 7.39 -30.46
C ALA A 208 -6.26 6.69 -30.69
N LYS A 209 -6.25 5.36 -30.81
CA LYS A 209 -5.03 4.54 -30.87
C LYS A 209 -4.03 5.00 -31.93
N ASP A 210 -4.49 5.29 -33.15
CA ASP A 210 -3.63 5.74 -34.24
C ASP A 210 -2.94 7.07 -33.95
N VAL A 211 -3.60 7.98 -33.20
CA VAL A 211 -3.01 9.26 -32.78
C VAL A 211 -1.95 9.03 -31.73
N ILE A 212 -2.23 8.16 -30.75
CA ILE A 212 -1.27 7.78 -29.70
C ILE A 212 -0.03 7.11 -30.31
N GLU A 213 -0.22 6.30 -31.35
CA GLU A 213 0.87 5.63 -32.07
C GLU A 213 1.63 6.55 -33.05
N GLY A 214 1.16 7.79 -33.24
CA GLY A 214 1.76 8.76 -34.16
C GLY A 214 1.45 8.49 -35.64
N LEU A 215 0.51 7.59 -35.93
CA LEU A 215 0.04 7.26 -37.28
C LEU A 215 -0.94 8.32 -37.80
N LYS A 216 -1.64 9.01 -36.90
CA LYS A 216 -2.52 10.15 -37.20
C LYS A 216 -2.13 11.37 -36.36
N LYS A 217 -2.39 12.56 -36.89
CA LYS A 217 -2.10 13.83 -36.19
C LYS A 217 -3.15 14.16 -35.13
N ASN A 218 -4.42 13.92 -35.44
CA ASN A 218 -5.51 14.21 -34.54
C ASN A 218 -6.71 13.26 -34.76
N VAL A 219 -7.61 13.26 -33.79
CA VAL A 219 -8.92 12.60 -33.85
C VAL A 219 -9.94 13.40 -33.04
N GLU A 220 -11.16 13.48 -33.54
CA GLU A 220 -12.32 14.01 -32.84
C GLU A 220 -13.32 12.87 -32.62
N ILE A 221 -13.83 12.73 -31.39
CA ILE A 221 -14.70 11.63 -30.97
C ILE A 221 -15.91 12.24 -30.26
N GLU A 222 -17.10 11.92 -30.75
CA GLU A 222 -18.36 12.37 -30.15
C GLU A 222 -19.10 11.18 -29.52
N MET A 223 -19.49 11.29 -28.25
CA MET A 223 -20.14 10.20 -27.50
C MET A 223 -21.08 10.72 -26.41
N ASN A 224 -22.13 9.94 -26.10
CA ASN A 224 -22.93 10.18 -24.90
C ASN A 224 -22.21 9.65 -23.66
N ILE A 225 -22.41 10.33 -22.53
CA ILE A 225 -21.89 9.92 -21.22
C ILE A 225 -22.99 9.96 -20.15
N THR A 226 -22.89 9.04 -19.21
CA THR A 226 -23.80 8.94 -18.05
C THR A 226 -23.02 9.01 -16.74
N ASN A 227 -23.72 9.29 -15.63
CA ASN A 227 -23.08 9.40 -14.33
C ASN A 227 -22.40 8.08 -13.85
N GLU A 228 -22.71 6.95 -14.49
CA GLU A 228 -22.07 5.65 -14.25
C GLU A 228 -20.64 5.59 -14.82
N ASP A 229 -20.35 6.40 -15.84
CA ASP A 229 -19.06 6.52 -16.53
C ASP A 229 -18.06 7.35 -15.71
N ARG A 230 -17.65 6.75 -14.58
CA ARG A 230 -16.71 7.35 -13.63
C ARG A 230 -15.28 7.25 -14.14
N THR A 231 -14.45 8.20 -13.71
CA THR A 231 -13.01 8.23 -14.06
C THR A 231 -12.75 8.25 -15.57
N PHE A 232 -13.70 8.80 -16.34
CA PHE A 232 -13.58 8.93 -17.79
C PHE A 232 -12.34 9.75 -18.16
N GLY A 233 -11.62 9.32 -19.18
CA GLY A 233 -10.36 9.90 -19.64
C GLY A 233 -9.11 9.29 -19.00
N SER A 234 -9.18 8.73 -17.79
CA SER A 234 -7.97 8.25 -17.09
C SER A 234 -7.27 7.07 -17.77
N THR A 235 -8.03 6.16 -18.40
CA THR A 235 -7.45 5.02 -19.14
C THR A 235 -6.79 5.51 -20.42
N LEU A 236 -7.43 6.47 -21.11
CA LEU A 236 -6.83 7.12 -22.28
C LEU A 236 -5.51 7.79 -21.89
N SER A 237 -5.51 8.57 -20.80
CA SER A 237 -4.30 9.20 -20.26
C SER A 237 -3.20 8.20 -19.94
N TYR A 238 -3.54 7.06 -19.34
CA TYR A 238 -2.58 5.99 -19.08
C TYR A 238 -1.87 5.54 -20.36
N TYR A 239 -2.61 5.30 -21.44
CA TYR A 239 -2.01 4.86 -22.71
C TYR A 239 -1.16 5.95 -23.36
N ILE A 240 -1.55 7.21 -23.25
CA ILE A 240 -0.74 8.34 -23.72
C ILE A 240 0.55 8.42 -22.92
N SER A 241 0.47 8.51 -21.58
CA SER A 241 1.64 8.62 -20.71
C SER A 241 2.56 7.40 -20.80
N LYS A 242 2.03 6.20 -21.02
CA LYS A 242 2.85 5.01 -21.27
C LYS A 242 3.71 5.14 -22.53
N LYS A 243 3.23 5.87 -23.53
CA LYS A 243 3.91 6.07 -24.81
C LYS A 243 4.84 7.29 -24.80
N THR A 244 4.42 8.38 -24.16
CA THR A 244 5.08 9.70 -24.25
C THR A 244 5.70 10.17 -22.94
N VAL A 245 5.54 9.40 -21.86
CA VAL A 245 5.99 9.74 -20.51
C VAL A 245 5.33 11.07 -20.09
N GLU A 246 6.12 12.09 -19.75
CA GLU A 246 5.64 13.40 -19.31
C GLU A 246 5.37 14.36 -20.48
N ALA A 247 5.87 14.07 -21.68
CA ALA A 247 5.77 14.99 -22.81
C ALA A 247 4.33 15.18 -23.31
N GLY A 248 3.49 14.14 -23.18
CA GLY A 248 2.12 14.14 -23.69
C GLY A 248 2.04 14.14 -25.22
N LEU A 249 0.90 14.55 -25.74
CA LEU A 249 0.67 14.78 -27.18
C LEU A 249 0.67 16.29 -27.49
N PRO A 250 0.83 16.67 -28.78
CA PRO A 250 0.54 18.04 -29.22
C PRO A 250 -0.86 18.48 -28.78
N ASP A 251 -1.04 19.79 -28.60
CA ASP A 251 -2.32 20.32 -28.12
C ASP A 251 -3.48 19.93 -29.06
N LYS A 252 -4.61 19.56 -28.46
CA LYS A 252 -5.82 19.08 -29.16
C LYS A 252 -5.57 17.96 -30.18
N SER A 253 -4.62 17.06 -29.90
CA SER A 253 -4.45 15.84 -30.70
C SER A 253 -5.64 14.90 -30.56
N ILE A 254 -6.31 14.89 -29.40
CA ILE A 254 -7.52 14.11 -29.20
C ILE A 254 -8.59 15.05 -28.66
N VAL A 255 -9.68 15.22 -29.40
CA VAL A 255 -10.83 16.04 -29.01
C VAL A 255 -11.99 15.09 -28.68
N LEU A 256 -12.49 15.14 -27.45
CA LEU A 256 -13.63 14.37 -27.00
C LEU A 256 -14.80 15.32 -26.76
N LYS A 257 -15.88 15.18 -27.53
CA LYS A 257 -17.12 15.93 -27.31
C LYS A 257 -18.14 14.99 -26.70
N MET A 258 -18.48 15.27 -25.45
CA MET A 258 -19.33 14.42 -24.63
C MET A 258 -20.66 15.11 -24.40
N GLN A 259 -21.76 14.37 -24.45
CA GLN A 259 -23.09 14.90 -24.10
C GLN A 259 -23.71 14.06 -22.98
N GLY A 260 -24.22 14.73 -21.93
CA GLY A 260 -24.86 14.08 -20.79
C GLY A 260 -24.26 14.47 -19.44
N SER A 261 -24.10 13.50 -18.55
CA SER A 261 -23.65 13.74 -17.16
C SER A 261 -22.37 12.98 -16.87
N GLY A 262 -21.26 13.68 -16.64
CA GLY A 262 -19.97 13.07 -16.29
C GLY A 262 -19.99 12.46 -14.88
N GLY A 263 -19.62 11.18 -14.77
CA GLY A 263 -19.49 10.52 -13.47
C GLY A 263 -18.37 11.10 -12.59
N GLN A 264 -18.30 10.62 -11.35
CA GLN A 264 -17.26 10.98 -10.38
C GLN A 264 -15.84 10.85 -10.96
N SER A 265 -14.99 11.83 -10.65
CA SER A 265 -13.61 11.92 -11.18
C SER A 265 -13.52 12.04 -12.70
N PHE A 266 -14.48 12.71 -13.33
CA PHE A 266 -14.46 12.99 -14.77
C PHE A 266 -13.15 13.70 -15.17
N CYS A 267 -12.46 13.17 -16.18
CA CYS A 267 -11.16 13.66 -16.65
C CYS A 267 -10.05 13.69 -15.58
N ALA A 268 -10.08 12.77 -14.61
CA ALA A 268 -8.97 12.64 -13.65
C ALA A 268 -7.67 12.23 -14.35
N PHE A 269 -6.57 12.89 -13.98
CA PHE A 269 -5.22 12.71 -14.53
C PHE A 269 -5.17 12.84 -16.06
N LEU A 270 -5.93 13.78 -16.64
CA LEU A 270 -6.00 13.93 -18.09
C LEU A 270 -4.63 14.28 -18.69
N ALA A 271 -4.15 13.46 -19.64
CA ALA A 271 -2.86 13.68 -20.28
C ALA A 271 -2.90 14.90 -21.21
N LYS A 272 -1.77 15.60 -21.32
CA LYS A 272 -1.59 16.72 -22.25
C LYS A 272 -1.89 16.29 -23.69
N GLY A 273 -2.61 17.15 -24.41
CA GLY A 273 -3.01 16.94 -25.80
C GLY A 273 -4.39 16.29 -25.96
N VAL A 274 -5.05 15.93 -24.86
CA VAL A 274 -6.48 15.60 -24.84
C VAL A 274 -7.28 16.84 -24.45
N TYR A 275 -8.28 17.17 -25.26
CA TYR A 275 -9.26 18.21 -25.01
C TYR A 275 -10.63 17.56 -24.86
N VAL A 276 -11.34 17.86 -23.78
CA VAL A 276 -12.66 17.29 -23.51
C VAL A 276 -13.65 18.42 -23.33
N GLU A 277 -14.69 18.41 -24.14
CA GLU A 277 -15.86 19.26 -24.04
C GLU A 277 -17.02 18.39 -23.53
N LEU A 278 -17.74 18.87 -22.53
CA LEU A 278 -18.91 18.18 -21.99
C LEU A 278 -20.11 19.14 -22.06
N GLU A 279 -21.06 18.80 -22.91
CA GLU A 279 -22.37 19.45 -22.95
C GLU A 279 -23.29 18.77 -21.94
N GLY A 280 -23.46 19.41 -20.78
CA GLY A 280 -24.29 18.93 -19.69
C GLY A 280 -23.69 19.27 -18.32
N ASP A 281 -23.58 18.28 -17.44
CA ASP A 281 -23.06 18.45 -16.07
C ASP A 281 -22.05 17.36 -15.69
N ALA A 282 -21.34 17.53 -14.58
CA ALA A 282 -20.43 16.52 -14.04
C ALA A 282 -20.52 16.47 -12.52
N ASN A 283 -20.24 15.28 -11.98
CA ASN A 283 -20.17 15.02 -10.54
C ASN A 283 -18.81 15.46 -9.96
N ASP A 284 -18.53 15.14 -8.69
CA ASP A 284 -17.34 15.64 -8.00
C ASP A 284 -16.01 15.18 -8.63
N TYR A 285 -14.95 15.93 -8.30
CA TYR A 285 -13.56 15.64 -8.65
C TYR A 285 -13.22 15.76 -10.15
N VAL A 286 -13.89 16.66 -10.87
CA VAL A 286 -13.50 17.00 -12.25
C VAL A 286 -12.04 17.43 -12.30
N GLY A 287 -11.26 16.81 -13.19
CA GLY A 287 -9.85 17.17 -13.40
C GLY A 287 -8.93 16.89 -12.20
N LYS A 288 -9.30 15.93 -11.35
CA LYS A 288 -8.47 15.47 -10.23
C LYS A 288 -7.06 15.04 -10.66
#